data_AF-A0A925JYV8-F1
#
_entry.id   AF-A0A925JYV8-F1
#
_cell.length_a   1.000
_cell.length_b   1.000
_cell.length_c   1.000
_cell.angle_alpha   90.00
_cell.angle_beta   90.00
_cell.angle_gamma   90.00
#
_symmetry.space_group_name_H-M   'P 1'
#
loop_
_entity.id
_entity.type
_entity.pdbx_description
1 polymer ?
#
loop_
_entity_poly.entity_id
_entity_poly.type
_entity_poly.pdbx_seq_one_letter_code
_entity_poly.pdbx_strand_id
1 'polypeptide(L)'
;ADARVEARDATGRAGADGQLRVALRFVIRPQVVVAGVEFDIGADAGTEITEDELRSRVTLLEPGKRLTELSLRENADAVQVYLRDRGFYRAEVAYEQQLDSSRTRATVLFRVRPGAPTQLESFNINIKGFDPAPVRPDLKLQTNAPFSQAALGEDIARIRQAIIAGGNLAPSIEEPDIRLDSAANRISVSLAGSIGPRVDVRLEGYELSEKRQRELLPIKREGSIEYSAIVEGERRIRNRLQEEGYFFADVTPSCTVTPPLAPPPDAAALQGRAGEPDICQLINPDELASSQVTINYEVARGRRFKLTDIRIEGTNKLAVEDVADDLRSREANLLGILPIIGGFGRGYTSQEALERDAGIIRARMRDLGYRRADVNARQGVTLEGENLIITFEVAEGPLTRVAGIETRGNQIYTATQLGDMRCPADPLPDESCLITGGPFSRTAARSDGERIRANYARNGYIDAEVQLSVDDLPLAASGDEQVRLVYNVKESDKVFIRQIFVNGVVQTKKEAVLEAIPLREGDVLRGDDLAESERILLSTTDAFRQVLIRTEDAGETAGGFKRKDVIIDVEERKSITTEYIIGFSTDTGALGGFELRNTNLRGTLRQGAIRTRFSRVQQLA
;
A
#
# COMPACT_ATOMS: atom_id res chain seq x y z
N ALA A 1 33.83 -6.93 -6.18
CA ALA A 1 35.25 -6.75 -6.54
C ALA A 1 35.32 -6.28 -7.98
N ASP A 2 35.99 -5.16 -8.25
CA ASP A 2 36.36 -4.83 -9.63
C ASP A 2 37.63 -5.61 -9.95
N ALA A 3 37.53 -6.54 -10.90
CA ALA A 3 38.65 -7.32 -11.38
C ALA A 3 39.06 -6.79 -12.75
N ARG A 4 40.30 -6.32 -12.87
CA ARG A 4 40.92 -6.06 -14.17
C ARG A 4 41.88 -7.21 -14.47
N VAL A 5 41.72 -7.79 -15.65
CA VAL A 5 42.61 -8.84 -16.15
C VAL A 5 43.68 -8.17 -17.01
N GLU A 6 44.94 -8.35 -16.62
CA GLU A 6 46.08 -7.97 -17.45
C GLU A 6 46.68 -9.24 -18.05
N ALA A 7 46.70 -9.32 -19.38
CA ALA A 7 47.44 -10.36 -20.07
C ALA A 7 48.91 -9.95 -20.16
N ARG A 8 49.81 -10.82 -19.70
CA ARG A 8 51.23 -10.70 -19.99
C ARG A 8 51.65 -11.84 -20.91
N ASP A 9 52.43 -11.52 -21.93
CA ASP A 9 53.13 -12.53 -22.72
C ASP A 9 54.06 -13.30 -21.78
N ALA A 10 53.85 -14.61 -21.68
CA ALA A 10 54.76 -15.47 -20.98
C ALA A 10 56.04 -15.54 -21.83
N THR A 11 57.04 -14.75 -21.48
CA THR A 11 58.34 -14.81 -22.11
C THR A 11 58.96 -16.19 -21.91
N GLY A 12 58.82 -17.04 -22.93
CA GLY A 12 59.90 -17.93 -23.34
C GLY A 12 59.92 -19.36 -22.84
N ARG A 13 58.79 -20.05 -22.59
CA ARG A 13 58.78 -21.53 -22.57
C ARG A 13 57.52 -22.09 -23.25
N ALA A 14 57.65 -22.41 -24.53
CA ALA A 14 56.74 -23.31 -25.21
C ALA A 14 56.71 -24.65 -24.46
N GLY A 15 55.53 -25.12 -24.08
CA GLY A 15 55.37 -26.52 -23.67
C GLY A 15 55.62 -27.43 -24.87
N ALA A 16 55.96 -28.70 -24.62
CA ALA A 16 56.37 -29.68 -25.63
C ALA A 16 55.36 -29.89 -26.79
N ASP A 17 54.14 -29.33 -26.70
CA ASP A 17 53.04 -29.50 -27.66
C ASP A 17 52.77 -28.24 -28.53
N GLY A 18 53.64 -27.22 -28.49
CA GLY A 18 53.55 -26.06 -29.41
C GLY A 18 52.44 -25.03 -29.12
N GLN A 19 51.71 -25.15 -28.01
CA GLN A 19 50.66 -24.19 -27.63
C GLN A 19 51.22 -22.94 -26.91
N LEU A 20 50.77 -21.76 -27.35
CA LEU A 20 51.00 -20.46 -26.70
C LEU A 20 50.35 -20.43 -25.32
N ARG A 21 51.14 -20.17 -24.27
CA ARG A 21 50.64 -20.00 -22.90
C ARG A 21 50.57 -18.51 -22.56
N VAL A 22 49.36 -18.01 -22.29
CA VAL A 22 49.14 -16.63 -21.82
C VAL A 22 49.06 -16.64 -20.30
N ALA A 23 49.84 -15.78 -19.65
CA ALA A 23 49.74 -15.58 -18.20
C ALA A 23 48.74 -14.45 -17.93
N LEU A 24 47.62 -14.79 -17.29
CA LEU A 24 46.61 -13.81 -16.87
C LEU A 24 46.89 -13.39 -15.43
N ARG A 25 47.10 -12.09 -15.21
CA ARG A 25 47.18 -11.50 -13.87
C ARG A 25 45.83 -10.88 -13.53
N PHE A 26 45.17 -11.42 -12.52
CA PHE A 26 43.97 -10.84 -11.94
C PHE A 26 44.38 -9.83 -10.88
N VAL A 27 44.17 -8.54 -11.16
CA VAL A 27 44.34 -7.48 -10.15
C VAL A 27 43.00 -7.27 -9.48
N ILE A 28 42.88 -7.76 -8.25
CA ILE A 28 41.67 -7.66 -7.43
C ILE A 28 41.82 -6.46 -6.50
N ARG A 29 40.93 -5.48 -6.61
CA ARG A 29 40.79 -4.43 -5.59
C ARG A 29 39.66 -4.81 -4.61
N PRO A 30 39.93 -4.84 -3.30
CA PRO A 30 38.89 -4.99 -2.30
C PRO A 30 37.86 -3.86 -2.48
N GLN A 31 36.57 -4.19 -2.49
CA GLN A 31 35.52 -3.19 -2.43
C GLN A 31 35.08 -3.09 -0.98
N VAL A 32 35.18 -1.87 -0.44
CA VAL A 32 34.77 -1.58 0.92
C VAL A 32 33.25 -1.62 0.97
N VAL A 33 32.70 -2.31 1.96
CA VAL A 33 31.25 -2.30 2.24
C VAL A 33 30.97 -1.53 3.52
N VAL A 34 29.75 -1.00 3.64
CA VAL A 34 29.36 -0.27 4.84
C VAL A 34 29.26 -1.22 6.04
N ALA A 35 29.96 -0.87 7.13
CA ALA A 35 29.88 -1.55 8.42
C ALA A 35 28.82 -0.94 9.33
N GLY A 36 28.69 0.39 9.29
CA GLY A 36 27.77 1.19 10.10
C GLY A 36 27.80 2.67 9.70
N VAL A 37 26.80 3.40 10.17
CA VAL A 37 26.66 4.85 9.97
C VAL A 37 26.38 5.54 11.30
N GLU A 38 27.14 6.58 11.59
CA GLU A 38 27.08 7.40 12.80
C GLU A 38 26.94 8.88 12.44
N PHE A 39 26.35 9.66 13.34
CA PHE A 39 26.17 11.10 13.16
C PHE A 39 26.75 11.88 14.36
N ASP A 40 27.60 12.87 14.09
CA ASP A 40 28.00 13.92 15.04
C ASP A 40 27.20 15.19 14.75
N ILE A 41 26.18 15.47 15.57
CA ILE A 41 25.32 16.65 15.42
C ILE A 41 25.86 17.76 16.34
N GLY A 42 26.14 18.93 15.78
CA GLY A 42 26.68 20.08 16.53
C GLY A 42 25.70 20.63 17.57
N ALA A 43 26.24 21.08 18.70
CA ALA A 43 25.49 21.57 19.87
C ALA A 43 24.65 22.84 19.62
N ASP A 44 24.88 23.55 18.51
CA ASP A 44 24.12 24.73 18.12
C ASP A 44 22.72 24.40 17.57
N ALA A 45 22.43 23.11 17.36
CA ALA A 45 21.11 22.61 17.00
C ALA A 45 20.25 22.47 18.26
N GLY A 46 19.62 23.56 18.70
CA GLY A 46 18.69 23.52 19.83
C GLY A 46 17.65 22.41 19.66
N THR A 47 17.80 21.30 20.37
CA THR A 47 16.84 20.20 20.64
C THR A 47 15.94 19.63 19.52
N GLU A 48 15.98 20.09 18.27
CA GLU A 48 14.97 19.79 17.25
C GLU A 48 15.36 18.74 16.19
N ILE A 49 16.66 18.51 15.95
CA ILE A 49 17.13 17.53 14.95
C ILE A 49 17.66 16.30 15.67
N THR A 50 17.03 15.15 15.44
CA THR A 50 17.43 13.88 16.07
C THR A 50 18.28 13.02 15.13
N GLU A 51 19.12 12.16 15.69
CA GLU A 51 19.91 11.21 14.91
C GLU A 51 19.03 10.26 14.09
N ASP A 52 17.91 9.79 14.65
CA ASP A 52 16.96 8.91 13.97
C ASP A 52 16.36 9.57 12.72
N GLU A 53 16.05 10.87 12.79
CA GLU A 53 15.57 11.63 11.65
C GLU A 53 16.62 11.68 10.53
N LEU A 54 17.89 11.94 10.85
CA LEU A 54 18.98 11.99 9.87
C LEU A 54 19.27 10.61 9.27
N ARG A 55 19.25 9.57 10.12
CA ARG A 55 19.40 8.17 9.73
C ARG A 55 18.36 7.80 8.69
N SER A 56 17.09 8.18 8.87
CA SER A 56 16.02 7.89 7.90
C SER A 56 16.24 8.48 6.48
N ARG A 57 17.15 9.44 6.32
CA ARG A 57 17.45 10.10 5.03
C ARG A 57 18.63 9.49 4.28
N VAL A 58 19.39 8.62 4.93
CA VAL A 58 20.60 8.01 4.37
C VAL A 58 20.24 6.63 3.81
N THR A 59 20.48 6.42 2.52
CA THR A 59 20.30 5.13 1.82
C THR A 59 21.50 4.20 1.96
N LEU A 60 22.61 4.72 2.49
CA LEU A 60 23.84 3.98 2.82
C LEU A 60 23.67 2.96 3.97
N LEU A 61 22.45 2.81 4.51
CA LEU A 61 22.12 2.00 5.69
C LEU A 61 21.90 0.52 5.41
N GLU A 62 21.87 0.08 4.15
CA GLU A 62 21.77 -1.34 3.81
C GLU A 62 23.15 -2.01 3.95
N PRO A 63 23.34 -2.92 4.94
CA PRO A 63 24.61 -3.63 5.09
C PRO A 63 24.95 -4.40 3.81
N GLY A 64 26.22 -4.36 3.40
CA GLY A 64 26.68 -5.04 2.18
C GLY A 64 26.64 -4.19 0.90
N LYS A 65 26.02 -3.01 0.92
CA LYS A 65 26.17 -2.04 -0.18
C LYS A 65 27.63 -1.61 -0.34
N ARG A 66 28.04 -1.47 -1.60
CA ARG A 66 29.38 -0.99 -1.98
C ARG A 66 29.54 0.46 -1.54
N LEU A 67 30.56 0.73 -0.74
CA LEU A 67 30.92 2.07 -0.34
C LEU A 67 31.75 2.73 -1.44
N THR A 68 31.22 3.82 -2.00
CA THR A 68 31.89 4.63 -3.02
C THR A 68 31.88 6.10 -2.62
N GLU A 69 32.83 6.88 -3.14
CA GLU A 69 32.87 8.32 -2.92
C GLU A 69 31.58 9.02 -3.37
N LEU A 70 31.00 8.56 -4.49
CA LEU A 70 29.72 9.06 -4.99
C LEU A 70 28.60 8.82 -3.98
N SER A 71 28.49 7.58 -3.46
CA SER A 71 27.45 7.24 -2.47
C SER A 71 27.60 8.03 -1.17
N LEU A 72 28.81 8.32 -0.71
CA LEU A 72 29.03 9.17 0.48
C LEU A 72 28.53 10.59 0.26
N ARG A 73 28.85 11.16 -0.89
CA ARG A 73 28.44 12.51 -1.26
C ARG A 73 26.92 12.62 -1.42
N GLU A 74 26.29 11.67 -2.12
CA GLU A 74 24.83 11.62 -2.28
C GLU A 74 24.10 11.56 -0.92
N ASN A 75 24.65 10.82 0.04
CA ASN A 75 24.05 10.71 1.37
C ASN A 75 24.28 11.96 2.22
N ALA A 76 25.45 12.60 2.12
CA ALA A 76 25.69 13.90 2.75
C ALA A 76 24.76 14.98 2.18
N ASP A 77 24.60 15.00 0.86
CA ASP A 77 23.69 15.91 0.15
C ASP A 77 22.24 15.66 0.57
N ALA A 78 21.81 14.40 0.71
CA ALA A 78 20.46 14.07 1.19
C ALA A 78 20.19 14.61 2.60
N VAL A 79 21.16 14.48 3.52
CA VAL A 79 21.07 15.06 4.86
C VAL A 79 21.05 16.59 4.80
N GLN A 80 21.86 17.20 3.94
CA GLN A 80 21.89 18.65 3.77
C GLN A 80 20.56 19.19 3.20
N VAL A 81 19.98 18.52 2.21
CA VAL A 81 18.66 18.87 1.64
C VAL A 81 17.58 18.78 2.71
N TYR A 82 17.56 17.69 3.51
CA TYR A 82 16.61 17.56 4.61
C TYR A 82 16.70 18.73 5.61
N LEU A 83 17.91 19.16 5.97
CA LEU A 83 18.12 20.29 6.88
C LEU A 83 17.65 21.61 6.25
N ARG A 84 17.88 21.80 4.95
CA ARG A 84 17.36 22.96 4.21
C ARG A 84 15.83 23.01 4.23
N ASP A 85 15.17 21.86 4.04
CA ASP A 85 13.71 21.78 4.08
C ASP A 85 13.14 22.15 5.45
N ARG A 86 13.88 21.84 6.53
CA ARG A 86 13.55 22.25 7.90
C ARG A 86 13.92 23.70 8.23
N GLY A 87 14.54 24.44 7.32
CA GLY A 87 14.87 25.85 7.51
C GLY A 87 16.32 26.17 7.82
N PHE A 88 17.21 25.19 7.78
CA PHE A 88 18.64 25.36 8.07
C PHE A 88 19.43 25.52 6.76
N TYR A 89 19.28 26.66 6.07
CA TYR A 89 19.88 26.86 4.75
C TYR A 89 21.42 26.95 4.76
N ARG A 90 21.99 27.27 5.92
CA ARG A 90 23.44 27.32 6.14
C ARG A 90 23.99 26.03 6.75
N ALA A 91 23.22 24.95 6.74
CA ALA A 91 23.66 23.67 7.25
C ALA A 91 24.84 23.12 6.42
N GLU A 92 25.86 22.63 7.13
CA GLU A 92 27.02 21.96 6.55
C GLU A 92 27.04 20.49 7.00
N VAL A 93 27.31 19.61 6.04
CA VAL A 93 27.40 18.16 6.26
C VAL A 93 28.72 17.68 5.69
N ALA A 94 29.63 17.27 6.58
CA ALA A 94 30.88 16.61 6.20
C ALA A 94 30.80 15.13 6.53
N TYR A 95 31.65 14.31 5.92
CA TYR A 95 31.74 12.89 6.20
C TYR A 95 33.19 12.43 6.33
N GLU A 96 33.40 11.44 7.20
CA GLU A 96 34.67 10.77 7.38
C GLU A 96 34.47 9.26 7.36
N GLN A 97 35.43 8.53 6.78
CA GLN A 97 35.42 7.07 6.74
C GLN A 97 36.44 6.50 7.73
N GLN A 98 36.00 5.53 8.52
CA GLN A 98 36.86 4.75 9.40
C GLN A 98 36.87 3.30 8.93
N LEU A 99 37.98 2.89 8.32
CA LEU A 99 38.18 1.50 7.86
C LEU A 99 38.42 0.58 9.05
N ASP A 100 37.83 -0.62 8.97
CA ASP A 100 38.10 -1.68 9.92
C ASP A 100 39.52 -2.26 9.75
N SER A 101 39.93 -3.12 10.68
CA SER A 101 41.26 -3.76 10.64
C SER A 101 41.48 -4.59 9.37
N SER A 102 40.40 -5.08 8.74
CA SER A 102 40.45 -5.84 7.50
C SER A 102 40.55 -4.97 6.24
N ARG A 103 40.30 -3.65 6.35
CA ARG A 103 40.15 -2.69 5.23
C ARG A 103 39.11 -3.10 4.19
N THR A 104 38.17 -3.96 4.57
CA THR A 104 37.07 -4.39 3.69
C THR A 104 35.73 -3.84 4.15
N ARG A 105 35.65 -3.26 5.35
CA ARG A 105 34.45 -2.61 5.85
C ARG A 105 34.79 -1.22 6.39
N ALA A 106 33.86 -0.29 6.31
CA ALA A 106 34.04 1.05 6.88
C ALA A 106 32.80 1.51 7.64
N THR A 107 33.04 2.14 8.79
CA THR A 107 32.03 2.96 9.49
C THR A 107 32.13 4.38 8.96
N VAL A 108 30.99 4.96 8.57
CA VAL A 108 30.91 6.32 8.05
C VAL A 108 30.38 7.24 9.14
N LEU A 109 31.13 8.29 9.47
CA LEU A 109 30.73 9.33 10.41
C LEU A 109 30.31 10.58 9.63
N PHE A 110 29.04 10.96 9.70
CA PHE A 110 28.55 12.24 9.19
C PHE A 110 28.64 13.31 10.28
N ARG A 111 29.42 14.36 10.04
CA ARG A 111 29.50 15.54 10.91
C ARG A 111 28.54 16.59 10.41
N VAL A 112 27.49 16.83 11.16
CA VAL A 112 26.35 17.68 10.80
C VAL A 112 26.38 18.95 11.65
N ARG A 113 26.44 20.10 11.00
CA ARG A 113 26.39 21.42 11.63
C ARG A 113 25.21 22.21 11.06
N PRO A 114 24.03 22.16 11.71
CA PRO A 114 22.82 22.80 11.17
C PRO A 114 22.89 24.32 11.10
N GLY A 115 23.57 24.97 12.05
CA GLY A 115 23.59 26.43 12.17
C GLY A 115 22.27 27.02 12.68
N ALA A 116 22.15 28.35 12.66
CA ALA A 116 20.93 29.03 13.09
C ALA A 116 19.81 28.91 12.03
N PRO A 117 18.53 28.73 12.43
CA PRO A 117 17.40 28.75 11.51
C PRO A 117 17.37 30.02 10.67
N THR A 118 17.13 29.85 9.37
CA THR A 118 17.00 30.97 8.43
C THR A 118 15.67 31.67 8.66
N GLN A 119 15.70 33.01 8.73
CA GLN A 119 14.50 33.81 9.01
C GLN A 119 13.85 34.33 7.74
N LEU A 120 12.53 34.49 7.76
CA LEU A 120 11.79 35.14 6.69
C LEU A 120 11.98 36.67 6.76
N GLU A 121 12.43 37.27 5.67
CA GLU A 121 12.52 38.72 5.49
C GLU A 121 11.20 39.29 4.97
N SER A 122 10.69 38.73 3.87
CA SER A 122 9.44 39.18 3.27
C SER A 122 8.66 38.03 2.63
N PHE A 123 7.32 38.13 2.67
CA PHE A 123 6.42 37.23 1.96
C PHE A 123 5.43 38.04 1.12
N ASN A 124 5.79 38.18 -0.15
CA ASN A 124 5.04 38.94 -1.14
C ASN A 124 4.05 38.03 -1.84
N ILE A 125 2.75 38.35 -1.77
CA ILE A 125 1.66 37.58 -2.37
C ILE A 125 1.09 38.43 -3.49
N ASN A 126 1.45 38.10 -4.72
CA ASN A 126 1.11 38.82 -5.95
C ASN A 126 0.18 37.97 -6.83
N ILE A 127 -0.87 37.41 -6.24
CA ILE A 127 -1.87 36.63 -6.95
C ILE A 127 -2.89 37.59 -7.57
N LYS A 128 -3.03 37.55 -8.90
CA LYS A 128 -3.93 38.43 -9.65
C LYS A 128 -5.39 38.20 -9.23
N GLY A 129 -6.05 39.26 -8.77
CA GLY A 129 -7.45 39.23 -8.32
C GLY A 129 -7.65 38.81 -6.87
N PHE A 130 -6.59 38.47 -6.13
CA PHE A 130 -6.65 38.09 -4.73
C PHE A 130 -6.19 39.24 -3.83
N ASP A 131 -6.98 39.55 -2.80
CA ASP A 131 -6.53 40.41 -1.69
C ASP A 131 -5.99 39.53 -0.54
N PRO A 132 -4.68 39.55 -0.25
CA PRO A 132 -4.10 38.76 0.82
C PRO A 132 -4.37 39.33 2.22
N ALA A 133 -4.83 40.58 2.36
CA ALA A 133 -4.96 41.24 3.66
C ALA A 133 -5.80 40.44 4.70
N PRO A 134 -6.92 39.78 4.35
CA PRO A 134 -7.71 39.01 5.30
C PRO A 134 -7.04 37.73 5.79
N VAL A 135 -6.24 37.06 4.96
CA VAL A 135 -5.59 35.78 5.31
C VAL A 135 -4.22 35.97 5.96
N ARG A 136 -3.56 37.12 5.73
CA ARG A 136 -2.22 37.42 6.25
C ARG A 136 -2.03 37.13 7.74
N PRO A 137 -2.97 37.47 8.66
CA PRO A 137 -2.79 37.20 10.09
C PRO A 137 -2.74 35.71 10.46
N ASP A 138 -3.35 34.85 9.64
CA ASP A 138 -3.47 33.40 9.91
C ASP A 138 -2.30 32.59 9.32
N LEU A 139 -1.39 33.24 8.59
CA LEU A 139 -0.20 32.62 8.01
C LEU A 139 0.87 32.39 9.08
N LYS A 140 1.58 31.27 9.00
CA LYS A 140 2.70 30.93 9.89
C LYS A 140 3.94 31.78 9.59
N LEU A 141 4.23 32.01 8.31
CA LEU A 141 5.36 32.76 7.81
C LEU A 141 5.10 34.26 7.89
N GLN A 142 5.26 34.80 9.10
CA GLN A 142 5.31 36.24 9.36
C GLN A 142 6.74 36.77 9.23
N THR A 143 6.90 38.08 9.04
CA THR A 143 8.22 38.73 9.03
C THR A 143 9.03 38.37 10.29
N ASN A 144 10.28 37.95 10.10
CA ASN A 144 11.22 37.42 11.10
C ASN A 144 10.89 36.04 11.69
N ALA A 145 9.83 35.36 11.25
CA ALA A 145 9.58 33.97 11.65
C ALA A 145 10.65 33.02 11.06
N PRO A 146 10.96 31.90 11.73
CA PRO A 146 11.83 30.87 11.14
C PRO A 146 11.16 30.30 9.88
N PHE A 147 11.90 30.30 8.77
CA PHE A 147 11.43 29.77 7.50
C PHE A 147 11.61 28.26 7.44
N SER A 148 10.63 27.52 6.92
CA SER A 148 10.78 26.11 6.52
C SER A 148 9.89 25.83 5.32
N GLN A 149 10.24 24.82 4.52
CA GLN A 149 9.43 24.41 3.37
C GLN A 149 8.04 23.91 3.79
N ALA A 150 7.96 23.23 4.94
CA ALA A 150 6.69 22.77 5.50
C ALA A 150 5.75 23.94 5.86
N ALA A 151 6.27 24.99 6.52
CA ALA A 151 5.48 26.17 6.85
C ALA A 151 5.03 26.91 5.58
N LEU A 152 5.89 27.03 4.57
CA LEU A 152 5.53 27.61 3.28
C LEU A 152 4.41 26.83 2.59
N GLY A 153 4.51 25.50 2.55
CA GLY A 153 3.47 24.63 1.98
C GLY A 153 2.12 24.77 2.69
N GLU A 154 2.12 24.85 4.02
CA GLU A 154 0.91 25.10 4.80
C GLU A 154 0.28 26.46 4.51
N ASP A 155 1.09 27.51 4.40
CA ASP A 155 0.59 28.86 4.13
C ASP A 155 0.06 29.00 2.69
N ILE A 156 0.73 28.38 1.71
CA ILE A 156 0.19 28.27 0.33
C ILE A 156 -1.15 27.55 0.34
N ALA A 157 -1.30 26.47 1.13
CA ALA A 157 -2.57 25.76 1.26
C ALA A 157 -3.66 26.63 1.90
N ARG A 158 -3.34 27.43 2.93
CA ARG A 158 -4.27 28.40 3.54
C ARG A 158 -4.71 29.48 2.54
N ILE A 159 -3.76 30.02 1.77
CA ILE A 159 -4.04 31.02 0.71
C ILE A 159 -4.96 30.42 -0.34
N ARG A 160 -4.66 29.21 -0.84
CA ARG A 160 -5.50 28.49 -1.80
C ARG A 160 -6.92 28.30 -1.26
N GLN A 161 -7.06 27.88 -0.01
CA GLN A 161 -8.37 27.69 0.63
C GLN A 161 -9.14 29.01 0.81
N ALA A 162 -8.45 30.12 1.10
CA ALA A 162 -9.08 31.44 1.16
C ALA A 162 -9.63 31.87 -0.21
N ILE A 163 -8.93 31.58 -1.31
CA ILE A 163 -9.42 31.81 -2.68
C ILE A 163 -10.67 30.97 -2.97
N ILE A 164 -10.61 29.66 -2.66
CA ILE A 164 -11.72 28.72 -2.85
C ILE A 164 -12.95 29.14 -2.04
N ALA A 165 -12.76 29.56 -0.80
CA ALA A 165 -13.85 30.05 0.07
C ALA A 165 -14.51 31.32 -0.47
N GLY A 166 -13.79 32.12 -1.28
CA GLY A 166 -14.33 33.26 -2.01
C GLY A 166 -15.21 32.89 -3.21
N GLY A 167 -15.30 31.61 -3.58
CA GLY A 167 -16.05 31.11 -4.73
C GLY A 167 -15.25 31.09 -6.04
N ASN A 168 -13.94 31.31 -5.97
CA ASN A 168 -13.02 31.19 -7.10
C ASN A 168 -12.35 29.81 -7.07
N LEU A 169 -12.56 29.02 -8.12
CA LEU A 169 -12.04 27.65 -8.19
C LEU A 169 -10.94 27.56 -9.25
N ALA A 170 -10.16 26.48 -9.15
CA ALA A 170 -8.95 26.21 -9.89
C ALA A 170 -7.95 27.38 -9.88
N PRO A 171 -7.56 27.88 -8.69
CA PRO A 171 -6.55 28.91 -8.60
C PRO A 171 -5.21 28.39 -9.13
N SER A 172 -4.64 29.11 -10.09
CA SER A 172 -3.30 28.84 -10.61
C SER A 172 -2.30 29.55 -9.73
N ILE A 173 -1.55 28.79 -8.92
CA ILE A 173 -0.49 29.31 -8.04
C ILE A 173 0.83 28.81 -8.61
N GLU A 174 1.68 29.74 -9.06
CA GLU A 174 2.98 29.43 -9.62
C GLU A 174 3.96 28.94 -8.54
N GLU A 175 5.05 28.30 -8.97
CA GLU A 175 6.12 27.90 -8.04
C GLU A 175 6.70 29.15 -7.35
N PRO A 176 6.79 29.17 -6.00
CA PRO A 176 7.26 30.35 -5.29
C PRO A 176 8.72 30.69 -5.63
N ASP A 177 8.99 31.95 -5.96
CA ASP A 177 10.36 32.46 -6.10
C ASP A 177 10.96 32.68 -4.71
N ILE A 178 11.93 31.84 -4.34
CA ILE A 178 12.61 31.85 -3.04
C ILE A 178 14.02 32.39 -3.23
N ARG A 179 14.32 33.54 -2.62
CA ARG A 179 15.65 34.16 -2.66
C ARG A 179 16.30 34.14 -1.29
N LEU A 180 17.49 33.57 -1.21
CA LEU A 180 18.31 33.51 0.00
C LEU A 180 19.38 34.62 -0.02
N ASP A 181 19.33 35.51 0.97
CA ASP A 181 20.49 36.31 1.37
C ASP A 181 21.36 35.49 2.33
N SER A 182 22.43 34.91 1.78
CA SER A 182 23.37 34.07 2.52
C SER A 182 24.14 34.83 3.61
N ALA A 183 24.38 36.14 3.43
CA ALA A 183 25.11 36.95 4.40
C ALA A 183 24.24 37.27 5.61
N ALA A 184 22.97 37.66 5.37
CA ALA A 184 22.01 37.97 6.42
C ALA A 184 21.31 36.72 7.02
N ASN A 185 21.46 35.54 6.40
CA ASN A 185 20.70 34.32 6.71
C ASN A 185 19.18 34.57 6.68
N ARG A 186 18.73 35.22 5.61
CA ARG A 186 17.33 35.63 5.42
C ARG A 186 16.79 35.17 4.08
N ILE A 187 15.50 34.83 4.06
CA ILE A 187 14.77 34.42 2.85
C ILE A 187 13.66 35.40 2.53
N SER A 188 13.59 35.81 1.27
CA SER A 188 12.46 36.54 0.71
C SER A 188 11.69 35.60 -0.23
N VAL A 189 10.38 35.51 -0.04
CA VAL A 189 9.47 34.66 -0.84
C VAL A 189 8.52 35.54 -1.64
N SER A 190 8.40 35.27 -2.93
CA SER A 190 7.39 35.88 -3.80
C SER A 190 6.49 34.80 -4.42
N LEU A 191 5.18 34.92 -4.20
CA LEU A 191 4.17 34.03 -4.74
C LEU A 191 3.35 34.77 -5.80
N ALA A 192 3.25 34.20 -7.00
CA ALA A 192 2.46 34.74 -8.11
C ALA A 192 1.40 33.73 -8.56
N GLY A 193 0.42 34.21 -9.30
CA GLY A 193 -0.65 33.37 -9.82
C GLY A 193 -1.93 34.12 -10.14
N SER A 194 -3.04 33.40 -10.26
CA SER A 194 -4.38 33.92 -10.45
C SER A 194 -5.43 33.14 -9.65
N ILE A 195 -6.54 33.79 -9.32
CA ILE A 195 -7.62 33.19 -8.53
C ILE A 195 -8.44 32.13 -9.27
N GLY A 196 -8.36 32.06 -10.60
CA GLY A 196 -9.22 31.20 -11.42
C GLY A 196 -10.67 31.74 -11.56
N PRO A 197 -11.52 31.06 -12.36
CA PRO A 197 -12.91 31.45 -12.59
C PRO A 197 -13.74 31.49 -11.31
N ARG A 198 -14.80 32.30 -11.33
CA ARG A 198 -15.85 32.21 -10.31
C ARG A 198 -16.79 31.05 -10.66
N VAL A 199 -16.98 30.11 -9.74
CA VAL A 199 -17.78 28.91 -10.00
C VAL A 199 -18.99 28.84 -9.09
N ASP A 200 -20.16 28.68 -9.70
CA ASP A 200 -21.42 28.41 -9.02
C ASP A 200 -21.77 26.93 -9.20
N VAL A 201 -21.95 26.20 -8.10
CA VAL A 201 -22.28 24.77 -8.14
C VAL A 201 -23.71 24.58 -7.66
N ARG A 202 -24.55 24.04 -8.53
CA ARG A 202 -25.98 23.84 -8.29
C ARG A 202 -26.32 22.36 -8.30
N LEU A 203 -27.26 21.98 -7.45
CA LEU A 203 -27.87 20.67 -7.47
C LEU A 203 -29.37 20.86 -7.70
N GLU A 204 -29.85 20.41 -8.85
CA GLU A 204 -31.26 20.47 -9.20
C GLU A 204 -31.93 19.15 -8.85
N GLY A 205 -33.11 19.23 -8.22
CA GLY A 205 -33.82 18.04 -7.77
C GLY A 205 -33.23 17.39 -6.52
N TYR A 206 -32.10 17.86 -5.95
CA TYR A 206 -31.56 17.36 -4.68
C TYR A 206 -30.94 18.45 -3.80
N GLU A 207 -31.61 18.76 -2.69
CA GLU A 207 -31.13 19.76 -1.74
C GLU A 207 -30.18 19.14 -0.72
N LEU A 208 -28.98 19.70 -0.65
CA LEU A 208 -27.96 19.34 0.34
C LEU A 208 -27.52 20.57 1.11
N SER A 209 -27.25 20.40 2.40
CA SER A 209 -26.60 21.45 3.19
C SER A 209 -25.18 21.72 2.68
N GLU A 210 -24.69 22.95 2.83
CA GLU A 210 -23.32 23.32 2.42
C GLU A 210 -22.24 22.39 2.98
N LYS A 211 -22.43 21.90 4.21
CA LYS A 211 -21.52 20.91 4.81
C LYS A 211 -21.50 19.61 4.01
N ARG A 212 -22.67 19.09 3.62
CA ARG A 212 -22.77 17.84 2.84
C ARG A 212 -22.33 18.03 1.41
N GLN A 213 -22.59 19.19 0.80
CA GLN A 213 -22.05 19.49 -0.52
C GLN A 213 -20.52 19.48 -0.51
N ARG A 214 -19.85 20.09 0.48
CA ARG A 214 -18.38 20.01 0.64
C ARG A 214 -17.85 18.60 0.91
N GLU A 215 -18.66 17.72 1.48
CA GLU A 215 -18.29 16.32 1.72
C GLU A 215 -18.38 15.45 0.46
N LEU A 216 -19.41 15.69 -0.37
CA LEU A 216 -19.71 14.88 -1.54
C LEU A 216 -19.11 15.41 -2.84
N LEU A 217 -18.83 16.70 -2.94
CA LEU A 217 -18.34 17.34 -4.16
C LEU A 217 -16.87 17.73 -4.03
N PRO A 218 -15.93 17.00 -4.68
CA PRO A 218 -14.51 17.35 -4.69
C PRO A 218 -14.27 18.79 -5.16
N ILE A 219 -15.05 19.24 -6.15
CA ILE A 219 -14.99 20.62 -6.66
C ILE A 219 -15.23 21.68 -5.59
N LYS A 220 -16.06 21.43 -4.57
CA LYS A 220 -16.27 22.37 -3.45
C LYS A 220 -15.24 22.23 -2.33
N ARG A 221 -14.59 21.06 -2.21
CA ARG A 221 -13.63 20.76 -1.14
C ARG A 221 -12.20 21.15 -1.51
N GLU A 222 -11.81 20.80 -2.73
CA GLU A 222 -10.45 20.92 -3.27
C GLU A 222 -10.35 22.10 -4.23
N GLY A 223 -11.48 22.59 -4.73
CA GLY A 223 -11.53 23.68 -5.68
C GLY A 223 -11.04 23.31 -7.08
N SER A 224 -10.91 22.03 -7.42
CA SER A 224 -10.64 21.62 -8.80
C SER A 224 -11.90 21.77 -9.66
N ILE A 225 -11.74 22.07 -10.94
CA ILE A 225 -12.82 22.07 -11.94
C ILE A 225 -12.54 21.09 -13.08
N GLU A 226 -11.58 20.18 -12.88
CA GLU A 226 -11.30 19.11 -13.84
C GLU A 226 -12.52 18.21 -14.02
N TYR A 227 -12.69 17.70 -15.24
CA TYR A 227 -13.80 16.79 -15.58
C TYR A 227 -13.87 15.57 -14.64
N SER A 228 -12.71 15.04 -14.24
CA SER A 228 -12.59 13.94 -13.27
C SER A 228 -13.24 14.25 -11.93
N ALA A 229 -13.05 15.47 -11.40
CA ALA A 229 -13.62 15.92 -10.14
C ALA A 229 -15.15 16.11 -10.23
N ILE A 230 -15.64 16.51 -11.40
CA ILE A 230 -17.08 16.64 -11.69
C ILE A 230 -17.74 15.26 -11.71
N VAL A 231 -17.18 14.31 -12.47
CA VAL A 231 -17.66 12.92 -12.55
C VAL A 231 -17.56 12.20 -11.20
N GLU A 232 -16.53 12.50 -10.41
CA GLU A 232 -16.45 11.96 -9.05
C GLU A 232 -17.58 12.53 -8.16
N GLY A 233 -17.89 13.82 -8.27
CA GLY A 233 -19.03 14.44 -7.58
C GLY A 233 -20.36 13.80 -7.94
N GLU A 234 -20.61 13.58 -9.23
CA GLU A 234 -21.76 12.85 -9.76
C GLU A 234 -21.89 11.46 -9.11
N ARG A 235 -20.82 10.67 -9.13
CA ARG A 235 -20.79 9.32 -8.55
C ARG A 235 -21.04 9.35 -7.05
N ARG A 236 -20.45 10.31 -6.31
CA ARG A 236 -20.64 10.44 -4.85
C ARG A 236 -22.08 10.82 -4.49
N ILE A 237 -22.72 11.72 -5.25
CA ILE A 237 -24.14 12.06 -5.06
C ILE A 237 -25.02 10.84 -5.37
N ARG A 238 -24.79 10.16 -6.50
CA ARG A 238 -25.53 8.94 -6.87
C ARG A 238 -25.43 7.87 -5.79
N ASN A 239 -24.21 7.57 -5.32
CA ASN A 239 -23.99 6.59 -4.26
C ASN A 239 -24.71 6.97 -2.96
N ARG A 240 -24.69 8.27 -2.60
CA ARG A 240 -25.41 8.75 -1.43
C ARG A 240 -26.92 8.55 -1.53
N LEU A 241 -27.50 8.82 -2.70
CA LEU A 241 -28.91 8.59 -2.97
C LEU A 241 -29.26 7.10 -2.88
N GLN A 242 -28.39 6.23 -3.39
CA GLN A 242 -28.54 4.77 -3.29
C GLN A 242 -28.51 4.29 -1.84
N GLU A 243 -27.60 4.81 -0.99
CA GLU A 243 -27.60 4.54 0.46
C GLU A 243 -28.90 4.99 1.15
N GLU A 244 -29.53 6.05 0.66
CA GLU A 244 -30.80 6.55 1.16
C GLU A 244 -32.00 5.71 0.66
N GLY A 245 -31.78 4.76 -0.25
CA GLY A 245 -32.78 3.85 -0.81
C GLY A 245 -33.28 4.24 -2.21
N TYR A 246 -32.70 5.26 -2.84
CA TYR A 246 -32.99 5.62 -4.23
C TYR A 246 -32.05 4.84 -5.17
N PHE A 247 -32.25 3.52 -5.26
CA PHE A 247 -31.32 2.63 -5.96
C PHE A 247 -31.17 2.93 -7.46
N PHE A 248 -32.22 3.48 -8.07
CA PHE A 248 -32.27 3.88 -9.48
C PHE A 248 -32.05 5.37 -9.69
N ALA A 249 -31.45 6.06 -8.71
CA ALA A 249 -31.12 7.46 -8.86
C ALA A 249 -30.10 7.65 -9.99
N ASP A 250 -30.32 8.67 -10.80
CA ASP A 250 -29.36 9.12 -11.79
C ASP A 250 -28.98 10.58 -11.55
N VAL A 251 -27.75 10.91 -11.91
CA VAL A 251 -27.16 12.23 -11.72
C VAL A 251 -26.41 12.58 -12.99
N THR A 252 -26.77 13.71 -13.60
CA THR A 252 -26.14 14.17 -14.84
C THR A 252 -25.52 15.54 -14.61
N PRO A 253 -24.19 15.69 -14.77
CA PRO A 253 -23.56 17.00 -14.71
C PRO A 253 -23.76 17.76 -16.03
N SER A 254 -24.00 19.06 -15.95
CA SER A 254 -23.99 19.98 -17.07
C SER A 254 -23.23 21.26 -16.70
N CYS A 255 -22.47 21.81 -17.64
CA CYS A 255 -21.62 22.97 -17.40
C CYS A 255 -21.97 24.11 -18.36
N THR A 256 -21.99 25.34 -17.84
CA THR A 256 -22.14 26.56 -18.67
C THR A 256 -21.07 27.57 -18.30
N VAL A 257 -20.58 28.32 -19.28
CA VAL A 257 -19.54 29.35 -19.11
C VAL A 257 -20.07 30.68 -19.62
N THR A 258 -19.86 31.75 -18.85
CA THR A 258 -20.24 33.13 -19.20
C THR A 258 -19.01 34.05 -19.13
N PRO A 259 -18.61 34.73 -20.23
CA PRO A 259 -19.19 34.67 -21.56
C PRO A 259 -18.97 33.28 -22.24
N PRO A 260 -19.80 32.89 -23.22
CA PRO A 260 -19.69 31.59 -23.86
C PRO A 260 -18.31 31.38 -24.49
N LEU A 261 -17.75 30.17 -24.33
CA LEU A 261 -16.53 29.78 -25.01
C LEU A 261 -16.75 29.86 -26.53
N ALA A 262 -15.80 30.46 -27.26
CA ALA A 262 -15.82 30.40 -28.72
C ALA A 262 -15.66 28.92 -29.14
N PRO A 263 -16.50 28.39 -30.04
CA PRO A 263 -16.36 27.01 -30.48
C PRO A 263 -14.96 26.81 -31.10
N PRO A 264 -14.26 25.70 -30.81
CA PRO A 264 -12.99 25.42 -31.46
C PRO A 264 -13.19 25.39 -32.98
N PRO A 265 -12.20 25.85 -33.77
CA PRO A 265 -12.32 25.98 -35.22
C PRO A 265 -12.69 24.67 -35.95
N ASP A 266 -12.51 23.53 -35.28
CA ASP A 266 -12.71 22.15 -35.69
C ASP A 266 -13.98 21.50 -35.09
N ALA A 267 -14.80 22.23 -34.32
CA ALA A 267 -16.09 21.75 -33.79
C ALA A 267 -17.10 21.33 -34.89
N ALA A 268 -16.93 21.82 -36.12
CA ALA A 268 -17.75 21.43 -37.27
C ALA A 268 -17.53 19.95 -37.69
N ALA A 269 -16.41 19.32 -37.29
CA ALA A 269 -16.09 17.93 -37.65
C ALA A 269 -16.70 16.88 -36.69
N LEU A 270 -17.27 17.29 -35.56
CA LEU A 270 -17.89 16.41 -34.56
C LEU A 270 -19.42 16.28 -34.70
N GLN A 271 -20.01 16.82 -35.77
CA GLN A 271 -21.44 16.69 -36.04
C GLN A 271 -21.77 15.28 -36.58
N GLY A 272 -21.80 14.32 -35.67
CA GLY A 272 -22.25 12.95 -35.90
C GLY A 272 -23.03 12.43 -34.69
N ARG A 273 -24.37 12.47 -34.80
CA ARG A 273 -25.40 12.01 -33.84
C ARG A 273 -25.56 12.86 -32.58
N ALA A 274 -26.62 13.68 -32.58
CA ALA A 274 -27.34 14.22 -31.43
C ALA A 274 -26.52 14.39 -30.13
N GLY A 275 -25.67 15.41 -30.07
CA GLY A 275 -24.99 15.80 -28.84
C GLY A 275 -24.29 17.13 -29.03
N GLU A 276 -24.76 18.14 -28.31
CA GLU A 276 -24.01 19.38 -28.08
C GLU A 276 -22.66 19.03 -27.41
N PRO A 277 -21.54 19.71 -27.69
CA PRO A 277 -20.26 19.40 -27.05
C PRO A 277 -20.41 19.44 -25.52
N ASP A 278 -19.94 18.41 -24.83
CA ASP A 278 -19.93 18.39 -23.35
C ASP A 278 -18.97 19.48 -22.86
N ILE A 279 -19.52 20.65 -22.55
CA ILE A 279 -18.78 21.82 -22.09
C ILE A 279 -17.93 21.47 -20.87
N CYS A 280 -18.34 20.52 -20.03
CA CYS A 280 -17.59 20.12 -18.84
C CYS A 280 -16.20 19.52 -19.20
N GLN A 281 -16.06 18.89 -20.36
CA GLN A 281 -14.77 18.34 -20.83
C GLN A 281 -13.86 19.41 -21.44
N LEU A 282 -14.44 20.55 -21.85
CA LEU A 282 -13.74 21.62 -22.56
C LEU A 282 -13.33 22.78 -21.64
N ILE A 283 -13.61 22.70 -20.34
CA ILE A 283 -13.22 23.71 -19.36
C ILE A 283 -11.70 23.67 -19.18
N ASN A 284 -11.02 24.70 -19.69
CA ASN A 284 -9.62 24.99 -19.37
C ASN A 284 -9.56 26.12 -18.31
N PRO A 285 -9.17 25.83 -17.06
CA PRO A 285 -9.13 26.84 -15.99
C PRO A 285 -8.29 28.08 -16.31
N ASP A 286 -7.17 27.90 -17.01
CA ASP A 286 -6.21 28.97 -17.29
C ASP A 286 -6.77 30.04 -18.23
N GLU A 287 -7.71 29.66 -19.10
CA GLU A 287 -8.37 30.53 -20.06
C GLU A 287 -9.63 31.22 -19.49
N LEU A 288 -10.05 30.84 -18.28
CA LEU A 288 -11.35 31.19 -17.70
C LEU A 288 -11.27 32.13 -16.49
N ALA A 289 -10.10 32.69 -16.17
CA ALA A 289 -9.90 33.49 -14.96
C ALA A 289 -10.86 34.69 -14.78
N SER A 290 -11.43 35.23 -15.86
CA SER A 290 -12.44 36.32 -15.82
C SER A 290 -13.87 35.86 -16.11
N SER A 291 -14.07 34.55 -16.29
CA SER A 291 -15.34 33.95 -16.67
C SER A 291 -16.08 33.40 -15.45
N GLN A 292 -17.40 33.36 -15.52
CA GLN A 292 -18.24 32.66 -14.56
C GLN A 292 -18.60 31.28 -15.10
N VAL A 293 -18.31 30.23 -14.34
CA VAL A 293 -18.67 28.85 -14.67
C VAL A 293 -19.82 28.42 -13.76
N THR A 294 -20.87 27.83 -14.33
CA THR A 294 -21.93 27.17 -13.53
C THR A 294 -21.87 25.69 -13.80
N ILE A 295 -21.71 24.89 -12.74
CA ILE A 295 -21.77 23.42 -12.79
C ILE A 295 -23.08 23.00 -12.15
N ASN A 296 -24.00 22.45 -12.94
CA ASN A 296 -25.28 21.94 -12.47
C ASN A 296 -25.23 20.42 -12.40
N TYR A 297 -25.68 19.84 -11.29
CA TYR A 297 -25.95 18.40 -11.18
C TYR A 297 -27.45 18.19 -11.19
N GLU A 298 -27.98 17.68 -12.29
CA GLU A 298 -29.38 17.34 -12.45
C GLU A 298 -29.63 15.97 -11.82
N VAL A 299 -30.42 15.93 -10.75
CA VAL A 299 -30.65 14.71 -9.97
C VAL A 299 -32.04 14.15 -10.23
N ALA A 300 -32.09 13.02 -10.92
CA ALA A 300 -33.28 12.19 -11.07
C ALA A 300 -33.31 11.12 -9.97
N ARG A 301 -33.90 11.45 -8.81
CA ARG A 301 -33.92 10.53 -7.65
C ARG A 301 -34.67 9.22 -7.91
N GLY A 302 -35.72 9.24 -8.73
CA GLY A 302 -36.59 8.09 -8.95
C GLY A 302 -37.37 7.67 -7.69
N ARG A 303 -37.88 6.43 -7.68
CA ARG A 303 -38.60 5.86 -6.53
C ARG A 303 -37.63 5.39 -5.46
N ARG A 304 -38.05 5.51 -4.20
CA ARG A 304 -37.32 5.01 -3.04
C ARG A 304 -37.78 3.59 -2.71
N PHE A 305 -36.83 2.70 -2.52
CA PHE A 305 -37.08 1.30 -2.13
C PHE A 305 -36.28 0.93 -0.87
N LYS A 306 -36.46 -0.31 -0.46
CA LYS A 306 -35.78 -1.03 0.61
C LYS A 306 -35.36 -2.36 0.01
N LEU A 307 -34.06 -2.67 0.04
CA LEU A 307 -33.57 -3.98 -0.37
C LEU A 307 -33.98 -4.99 0.69
N THR A 308 -35.02 -5.75 0.41
CA THR A 308 -35.64 -6.67 1.39
C THR A 308 -35.08 -8.08 1.31
N ASP A 309 -34.51 -8.47 0.18
CA ASP A 309 -34.14 -9.85 -0.09
C ASP A 309 -33.11 -9.91 -1.23
N ILE A 310 -32.08 -10.74 -1.07
CA ILE A 310 -31.12 -11.11 -2.12
C ILE A 310 -31.23 -12.61 -2.35
N ARG A 311 -31.43 -13.01 -3.60
CA ARG A 311 -31.65 -14.41 -4.01
C ARG A 311 -30.61 -14.87 -5.00
N ILE A 312 -30.27 -16.15 -4.92
CA ILE A 312 -29.54 -16.88 -5.96
C ILE A 312 -30.51 -17.92 -6.52
N GLU A 313 -30.78 -17.85 -7.81
CA GLU A 313 -31.63 -18.79 -8.54
C GLU A 313 -30.85 -19.45 -9.68
N GLY A 314 -31.36 -20.58 -10.19
CA GLY A 314 -30.70 -21.35 -11.25
C GLY A 314 -29.65 -22.36 -10.77
N THR A 315 -29.32 -22.38 -9.48
CA THR A 315 -28.46 -23.38 -8.85
C THR A 315 -28.97 -23.81 -7.47
N ASN A 316 -28.65 -25.04 -7.06
CA ASN A 316 -28.80 -25.53 -5.69
C ASN A 316 -27.45 -25.86 -5.02
N LYS A 317 -26.34 -25.44 -5.62
CA LYS A 317 -24.97 -25.74 -5.18
C LYS A 317 -24.35 -24.64 -4.33
N LEU A 318 -24.96 -23.46 -4.37
CA LEU A 318 -24.50 -22.28 -3.65
C LEU A 318 -25.71 -21.54 -3.09
N ALA A 319 -25.73 -21.35 -1.78
CA ALA A 319 -26.73 -20.56 -1.10
C ALA A 319 -26.27 -19.11 -0.96
N VAL A 320 -27.19 -18.19 -0.68
CA VAL A 320 -26.87 -16.76 -0.51
C VAL A 320 -25.97 -16.58 0.71
N GLU A 321 -26.22 -17.35 1.77
CA GLU A 321 -25.49 -17.33 3.04
C GLU A 321 -24.02 -17.69 2.86
N ASP A 322 -23.68 -18.51 1.87
CA ASP A 322 -22.29 -18.92 1.58
C ASP A 322 -21.43 -17.78 1.01
N VAL A 323 -22.05 -16.69 0.55
CA VAL A 323 -21.39 -15.54 -0.09
C VAL A 323 -21.81 -14.20 0.49
N ALA A 324 -22.79 -14.16 1.39
CA ALA A 324 -23.42 -12.93 1.89
C ALA A 324 -22.42 -11.92 2.45
N ASP A 325 -21.38 -12.40 3.16
CA ASP A 325 -20.35 -11.55 3.77
C ASP A 325 -19.41 -10.92 2.73
N ASP A 326 -19.26 -11.55 1.57
CA ASP A 326 -18.41 -11.06 0.49
C ASP A 326 -19.16 -10.07 -0.42
N LEU A 327 -20.49 -10.08 -0.42
CA LEU A 327 -21.31 -9.20 -1.25
C LEU A 327 -21.21 -7.73 -0.79
N ARG A 328 -21.18 -6.82 -1.76
CA ARG A 328 -21.34 -5.38 -1.53
C ARG A 328 -22.80 -5.03 -1.26
N SER A 329 -23.72 -5.67 -1.96
CA SER A 329 -25.14 -5.46 -1.71
C SER A 329 -25.51 -6.00 -0.34
N ARG A 330 -26.28 -5.23 0.42
CA ARG A 330 -26.69 -5.60 1.78
C ARG A 330 -28.18 -5.42 1.95
N GLU A 331 -28.83 -6.43 2.50
CA GLU A 331 -30.23 -6.35 2.89
C GLU A 331 -30.44 -5.29 3.97
N ALA A 332 -31.67 -4.78 4.00
CA ALA A 332 -32.07 -3.79 4.98
C ALA A 332 -32.14 -4.38 6.39
N ASN A 333 -31.31 -3.86 7.30
CA ASN A 333 -31.26 -4.33 8.68
C ASN A 333 -32.09 -3.42 9.62
N LEU A 334 -32.93 -4.02 10.46
CA LEU A 334 -33.78 -3.35 11.45
C LEU A 334 -32.98 -2.58 12.52
N LEU A 335 -31.74 -3.00 12.82
CA LEU A 335 -30.82 -2.28 13.72
C LEU A 335 -29.99 -1.18 13.01
N GLY A 336 -30.12 -1.04 11.68
CA GLY A 336 -29.39 -0.06 10.87
C GLY A 336 -29.86 1.38 10.99
N ILE A 337 -30.72 1.70 11.95
CA ILE A 337 -31.18 3.07 12.26
C ILE A 337 -30.15 3.81 13.14
N LEU A 338 -29.22 3.09 13.77
CA LEU A 338 -28.15 3.66 14.59
C LEU A 338 -26.90 3.91 13.72
N PRO A 339 -26.52 5.18 13.46
CA PRO A 339 -25.37 5.50 12.61
C PRO A 339 -24.01 5.06 13.18
N ILE A 340 -23.96 4.69 14.47
CA ILE A 340 -22.73 4.32 15.19
C ILE A 340 -22.28 2.88 14.91
N ILE A 341 -23.17 2.03 14.37
CA ILE A 341 -22.92 0.60 14.08
C ILE A 341 -22.92 0.30 12.57
N GLY A 342 -22.87 1.33 11.71
CA GLY A 342 -22.61 1.16 10.27
C GLY A 342 -23.69 0.41 9.48
N GLY A 343 -24.93 0.38 9.97
CA GLY A 343 -26.01 -0.36 9.31
C GLY A 343 -26.68 0.42 8.17
N PHE A 344 -26.96 -0.27 7.06
CA PHE A 344 -27.73 0.24 5.93
C PHE A 344 -29.22 0.06 6.21
N GLY A 345 -29.86 1.04 6.86
CA GLY A 345 -31.25 0.92 7.32
C GLY A 345 -32.30 0.56 6.24
N ARG A 346 -32.02 0.83 4.97
CA ARG A 346 -32.84 0.41 3.81
C ARG A 346 -32.14 -0.58 2.88
N GLY A 347 -30.99 -1.09 3.29
CA GLY A 347 -30.09 -1.87 2.46
C GLY A 347 -29.30 -1.00 1.49
N TYR A 348 -28.34 -1.60 0.81
CA TYR A 348 -27.46 -0.92 -0.13
C TYR A 348 -27.29 -1.78 -1.37
N THR A 349 -27.43 -1.19 -2.55
CA THR A 349 -27.06 -1.81 -3.83
C THR A 349 -26.92 -0.73 -4.90
N SER A 350 -26.21 -1.05 -5.97
CA SER A 350 -25.96 -0.19 -7.13
C SER A 350 -25.61 -1.07 -8.33
N GLN A 351 -25.66 -0.54 -9.55
CA GLN A 351 -25.27 -1.31 -10.73
C GLN A 351 -23.83 -1.87 -10.61
N GLU A 352 -22.89 -1.05 -10.12
CA GLU A 352 -21.50 -1.47 -9.86
C GLU A 352 -21.42 -2.55 -8.77
N ALA A 353 -22.21 -2.42 -7.69
CA ALA A 353 -22.28 -3.42 -6.64
C ALA A 353 -22.82 -4.75 -7.19
N LEU A 354 -23.89 -4.72 -7.97
CA LEU A 354 -24.50 -5.91 -8.57
C LEU A 354 -23.56 -6.64 -9.54
N GLU A 355 -22.81 -5.90 -10.36
CA GLU A 355 -21.82 -6.50 -11.27
C GLU A 355 -20.66 -7.15 -10.50
N ARG A 356 -20.20 -6.51 -9.43
CA ARG A 356 -19.18 -7.07 -8.54
C ARG A 356 -19.69 -8.31 -7.80
N ASP A 357 -20.90 -8.24 -7.26
CA ASP A 357 -21.56 -9.33 -6.53
C ASP A 357 -21.79 -10.54 -7.45
N ALA A 358 -22.26 -10.31 -8.68
CA ALA A 358 -22.33 -11.34 -9.70
C ALA A 358 -20.95 -11.93 -10.02
N GLY A 359 -19.89 -11.10 -10.02
CA GLY A 359 -18.50 -11.54 -10.11
C GLY A 359 -18.07 -12.49 -9.00
N ILE A 360 -18.45 -12.20 -7.75
CA ILE A 360 -18.16 -13.01 -6.57
C ILE A 360 -18.88 -14.36 -6.65
N ILE A 361 -20.18 -14.35 -6.92
CA ILE A 361 -20.99 -15.57 -7.08
C ILE A 361 -20.44 -16.42 -8.23
N ARG A 362 -20.10 -15.79 -9.36
CA ARG A 362 -19.48 -16.48 -10.52
C ARG A 362 -18.15 -17.12 -10.14
N ALA A 363 -17.30 -16.41 -9.40
CA ALA A 363 -16.02 -16.94 -8.93
C ALA A 363 -16.22 -18.14 -8.00
N ARG A 364 -17.18 -18.05 -7.07
CA ARG A 364 -17.52 -19.15 -6.15
C ARG A 364 -18.04 -20.38 -6.88
N MET A 365 -18.94 -20.22 -7.85
CA MET A 365 -19.43 -21.31 -8.71
C MET A 365 -18.30 -21.97 -9.51
N ARG A 366 -17.36 -21.18 -10.04
CA ARG A 366 -16.19 -21.69 -10.75
C ARG A 366 -15.28 -22.53 -9.85
N ASP A 367 -15.15 -22.15 -8.59
CA ASP A 367 -14.39 -22.93 -7.61
C ASP A 367 -15.14 -24.19 -7.13
N LEU A 368 -16.46 -24.25 -7.28
CA LEU A 368 -17.24 -25.49 -7.08
C LEU A 368 -17.15 -26.47 -8.27
N GLY A 369 -16.39 -26.15 -9.33
CA GLY A 369 -16.22 -26.98 -10.52
C GLY A 369 -16.95 -26.48 -11.76
N TYR A 370 -17.80 -25.45 -11.66
CA TYR A 370 -18.60 -24.93 -12.76
C TYR A 370 -17.84 -23.84 -13.52
N ARG A 371 -16.78 -24.21 -14.25
CA ARG A 371 -15.86 -23.23 -14.89
C ARG A 371 -16.55 -22.26 -15.87
N ARG A 372 -17.60 -22.75 -16.54
CA ARG A 372 -18.41 -21.97 -17.50
C ARG A 372 -19.63 -21.30 -16.86
N ALA A 373 -19.69 -21.25 -15.53
CA ALA A 373 -20.76 -20.56 -14.84
C ALA A 373 -20.81 -19.09 -15.27
N ASP A 374 -22.03 -18.61 -15.52
CA ASP A 374 -22.33 -17.21 -15.70
C ASP A 374 -23.43 -16.76 -14.76
N VAL A 375 -23.39 -15.50 -14.36
CA VAL A 375 -24.27 -14.92 -13.34
C VAL A 375 -24.75 -13.57 -13.83
N ASN A 376 -26.07 -13.39 -13.88
CA ASN A 376 -26.71 -12.14 -14.24
C ASN A 376 -27.58 -11.66 -13.08
N ALA A 377 -27.53 -10.38 -12.77
CA ALA A 377 -28.38 -9.78 -11.73
C ALA A 377 -29.67 -9.25 -12.34
N ARG A 378 -30.81 -9.64 -11.77
CA ARG A 378 -32.13 -9.06 -12.06
C ARG A 378 -32.64 -8.32 -10.83
N GLN A 379 -33.34 -7.22 -11.09
CA GLN A 379 -33.90 -6.36 -10.06
C GLN A 379 -35.42 -6.44 -10.14
N GLY A 380 -36.05 -6.95 -9.08
CA GLY A 380 -37.49 -7.02 -8.94
C GLY A 380 -37.99 -5.94 -8.00
N VAL A 381 -38.90 -5.07 -8.47
CA VAL A 381 -39.53 -4.04 -7.64
C VAL A 381 -41.03 -4.30 -7.51
N THR A 382 -41.58 -4.03 -6.33
CA THR A 382 -43.04 -4.07 -6.15
C THR A 382 -43.74 -2.91 -6.86
N LEU A 383 -44.88 -3.19 -7.51
CA LEU A 383 -45.67 -2.17 -8.20
C LEU A 383 -46.20 -1.10 -7.22
N GLU A 384 -46.76 -1.52 -6.08
CA GLU A 384 -47.41 -0.64 -5.10
C GLU A 384 -46.68 -0.55 -3.75
N GLY A 385 -45.41 -0.97 -3.68
CA GLY A 385 -44.63 -0.98 -2.44
C GLY A 385 -43.22 -0.40 -2.59
N GLU A 386 -42.46 -0.46 -1.49
CA GLU A 386 -41.06 -0.02 -1.43
C GLU A 386 -40.09 -1.21 -1.46
N ASN A 387 -40.51 -2.42 -1.82
CA ASN A 387 -39.61 -3.58 -1.76
C ASN A 387 -38.81 -3.71 -3.07
N LEU A 388 -37.49 -3.88 -2.90
CA LEU A 388 -36.55 -4.29 -3.94
C LEU A 388 -36.02 -5.67 -3.58
N ILE A 389 -36.08 -6.58 -4.55
CA ILE A 389 -35.49 -7.91 -4.49
C ILE A 389 -34.43 -7.98 -5.57
N ILE A 390 -33.23 -8.41 -5.20
CA ILE A 390 -32.16 -8.70 -6.15
C ILE A 390 -32.11 -10.20 -6.37
N THR A 391 -32.15 -10.64 -7.61
CA THR A 391 -32.06 -12.07 -7.98
C THR A 391 -30.87 -12.27 -8.89
N PHE A 392 -29.87 -12.99 -8.40
CA PHE A 392 -28.75 -13.46 -9.19
C PHE A 392 -29.14 -14.77 -9.87
N GLU A 393 -29.36 -14.71 -11.18
CA GLU A 393 -29.64 -15.88 -12.01
C GLU A 393 -28.33 -16.52 -12.45
N VAL A 394 -28.13 -17.75 -12.01
CA VAL A 394 -26.92 -18.54 -12.27
C VAL A 394 -27.20 -19.53 -13.39
N ALA A 395 -26.44 -19.44 -14.47
CA ALA A 395 -26.32 -20.50 -15.46
C ALA A 395 -25.07 -21.33 -15.13
N GLU A 396 -25.24 -22.51 -14.52
CA GLU A 396 -24.12 -23.32 -14.00
C GLU A 396 -23.13 -23.75 -15.10
N GLY A 397 -23.63 -24.19 -16.25
CA GLY A 397 -22.82 -24.87 -17.27
C GLY A 397 -22.40 -26.29 -16.84
N PRO A 398 -21.62 -27.02 -17.65
CA PRO A 398 -21.18 -28.37 -17.33
C PRO A 398 -20.18 -28.37 -16.16
N LEU A 399 -20.26 -29.39 -15.31
CA LEU A 399 -19.30 -29.59 -14.23
C LEU A 399 -17.93 -29.99 -14.82
N THR A 400 -16.86 -29.33 -14.38
CA THR A 400 -15.49 -29.72 -14.69
C THR A 400 -14.95 -30.61 -13.58
N ARG A 401 -14.51 -31.82 -13.95
CA ARG A 401 -13.90 -32.79 -13.03
C ARG A 401 -12.40 -32.92 -13.24
N VAL A 402 -11.70 -33.23 -12.16
CA VAL A 402 -10.28 -33.59 -12.21
C VAL A 402 -10.15 -35.04 -12.68
N ALA A 403 -9.72 -35.24 -13.92
CA ALA A 403 -9.52 -36.58 -14.49
C ALA A 403 -8.21 -37.24 -14.02
N GLY A 404 -7.21 -36.44 -13.66
CA GLY A 404 -5.92 -36.93 -13.19
C GLY A 404 -5.05 -35.80 -12.66
N ILE A 405 -4.17 -36.17 -11.73
CA ILE A 405 -3.16 -35.26 -11.16
C ILE A 405 -1.81 -35.92 -11.38
N GLU A 406 -0.93 -35.24 -12.10
CA GLU A 406 0.42 -35.68 -12.41
C GLU A 406 1.44 -34.72 -11.79
N THR A 407 2.58 -35.27 -11.38
CA THR A 407 3.74 -34.48 -10.97
C THR A 407 4.93 -34.86 -11.85
N ARG A 408 5.67 -33.86 -12.31
CA ARG A 408 6.82 -34.03 -13.21
C ARG A 408 8.02 -33.28 -12.64
N GLY A 409 9.23 -33.78 -12.92
CA GLY A 409 10.47 -33.14 -12.49
C GLY A 409 10.87 -33.42 -11.03
N ASN A 410 10.10 -34.24 -10.32
CA ASN A 410 10.43 -34.70 -8.97
C ASN A 410 11.44 -35.86 -9.00
N GLN A 411 12.60 -35.68 -8.37
CA GLN A 411 13.65 -36.68 -8.18
C GLN A 411 13.93 -36.93 -6.69
N ILE A 412 13.74 -35.91 -5.84
CA ILE A 412 13.91 -35.99 -4.38
C ILE A 412 12.75 -36.76 -3.73
N TYR A 413 11.52 -36.46 -4.14
CA TYR A 413 10.32 -37.14 -3.63
C TYR A 413 9.64 -37.97 -4.71
N THR A 414 9.03 -39.09 -4.32
CA THR A 414 8.18 -39.88 -5.20
C THR A 414 6.85 -39.17 -5.48
N ALA A 415 6.21 -39.49 -6.59
CA ALA A 415 4.90 -38.92 -6.94
C ALA A 415 3.84 -39.22 -5.86
N THR A 416 3.90 -40.40 -5.23
CA THR A 416 3.01 -40.76 -4.11
C THR A 416 3.23 -39.87 -2.89
N GLN A 417 4.49 -39.65 -2.48
CA GLN A 417 4.81 -38.76 -1.36
C GLN A 417 4.32 -37.33 -1.61
N LEU A 418 4.51 -36.80 -2.82
CA LEU A 418 4.00 -35.47 -3.17
C LEU A 418 2.47 -35.43 -3.20
N GLY A 419 1.81 -36.53 -3.58
CA GLY A 419 0.36 -36.69 -3.47
C GLY A 419 -0.15 -36.60 -2.03
N ASP A 420 0.50 -37.32 -1.11
CA ASP A 420 0.15 -37.32 0.32
C ASP A 420 0.42 -35.95 0.98
N MET A 421 1.49 -35.26 0.58
CA MET A 421 1.82 -33.90 1.06
C MET A 421 0.86 -32.84 0.54
N ARG A 422 0.35 -33.01 -0.69
CA ARG A 422 -0.61 -32.12 -1.32
C ARG A 422 -1.99 -32.23 -0.67
N CYS A 423 -2.42 -33.45 -0.37
CA CYS A 423 -3.75 -33.74 0.16
C CYS A 423 -3.63 -34.69 1.37
N PRO A 424 -3.43 -34.15 2.58
CA PRO A 424 -3.28 -34.98 3.78
C PRO A 424 -4.57 -35.74 4.09
N ALA A 425 -4.45 -36.88 4.78
CA ALA A 425 -5.58 -37.76 5.09
C ALA A 425 -6.61 -37.15 6.05
N ASP A 426 -6.21 -36.14 6.85
CA ASP A 426 -7.06 -35.39 7.78
C ASP A 426 -6.85 -33.89 7.51
N PRO A 427 -7.45 -33.34 6.44
CA PRO A 427 -7.32 -31.91 6.13
C PRO A 427 -8.09 -31.08 7.15
N LEU A 428 -7.59 -29.88 7.46
CA LEU A 428 -8.35 -28.92 8.27
C LEU A 428 -9.68 -28.56 7.56
N PRO A 429 -10.75 -28.14 8.29
CA PRO A 429 -12.07 -27.90 7.72
C PRO A 429 -12.13 -26.91 6.54
N ASP A 430 -11.13 -26.03 6.44
CA ASP A 430 -10.94 -25.00 5.42
C ASP A 430 -9.94 -25.40 4.33
N GLU A 431 -9.27 -26.55 4.46
CA GLU A 431 -8.27 -27.05 3.52
C GLU A 431 -8.89 -27.99 2.48
N SER A 432 -9.47 -27.42 1.42
CA SER A 432 -9.87 -28.21 0.25
C SER A 432 -8.65 -28.56 -0.61
N CYS A 433 -8.32 -29.86 -0.71
CA CYS A 433 -7.36 -30.39 -1.68
C CYS A 433 -8.09 -31.09 -2.83
N LEU A 434 -7.50 -31.08 -4.03
CA LEU A 434 -8.14 -31.72 -5.18
C LEU A 434 -8.00 -33.24 -5.14
N ILE A 435 -9.03 -33.96 -5.54
CA ILE A 435 -8.97 -35.41 -5.72
C ILE A 435 -9.45 -35.78 -7.12
N THR A 436 -8.90 -36.87 -7.66
CA THR A 436 -9.35 -37.42 -8.94
C THR A 436 -10.83 -37.79 -8.87
N GLY A 437 -11.60 -37.42 -9.90
CA GLY A 437 -13.05 -37.55 -9.97
C GLY A 437 -13.83 -36.40 -9.31
N GLY A 438 -13.18 -35.63 -8.43
CA GLY A 438 -13.76 -34.48 -7.75
C GLY A 438 -13.94 -33.25 -8.67
N PRO A 439 -14.69 -32.24 -8.22
CA PRO A 439 -14.85 -30.98 -8.94
C PRO A 439 -13.52 -30.22 -9.03
N PHE A 440 -13.27 -29.55 -10.14
CA PHE A 440 -12.09 -28.71 -10.31
C PHE A 440 -12.27 -27.35 -9.65
N SER A 441 -11.46 -27.07 -8.63
CA SER A 441 -11.32 -25.73 -8.05
C SER A 441 -9.98 -25.12 -8.45
N ARG A 442 -9.99 -23.89 -8.97
CA ARG A 442 -8.74 -23.20 -9.33
C ARG A 442 -7.98 -22.81 -8.06
N THR A 443 -8.71 -22.41 -7.02
CA THR A 443 -8.14 -22.07 -5.72
C THR A 443 -7.49 -23.28 -5.06
N ALA A 444 -8.15 -24.43 -5.04
CA ALA A 444 -7.55 -25.66 -4.52
C ALA A 444 -6.35 -26.11 -5.36
N ALA A 445 -6.41 -26.03 -6.70
CA ALA A 445 -5.29 -26.37 -7.58
C ALA A 445 -4.01 -25.57 -7.28
N ARG A 446 -4.16 -24.27 -6.97
CA ARG A 446 -3.03 -23.42 -6.58
C ARG A 446 -2.55 -23.74 -5.17
N SER A 447 -3.47 -23.90 -4.22
CA SER A 447 -3.15 -24.30 -2.84
C SER A 447 -2.34 -25.59 -2.82
N ASP A 448 -2.74 -26.59 -3.59
CA ASP A 448 -2.03 -27.86 -3.78
C ASP A 448 -0.58 -27.65 -4.25
N GLY A 449 -0.35 -26.77 -5.23
CA GLY A 449 0.99 -26.44 -5.72
C GLY A 449 1.84 -25.72 -4.66
N GLU A 450 1.25 -24.80 -3.92
CA GLU A 450 1.91 -24.10 -2.81
C GLU A 450 2.24 -25.04 -1.65
N ARG A 451 1.39 -26.02 -1.33
CA ARG A 451 1.69 -27.05 -0.32
C ARG A 451 2.90 -27.89 -0.72
N ILE A 452 2.99 -28.28 -2.00
CA ILE A 452 4.15 -28.99 -2.55
C ILE A 452 5.40 -28.12 -2.39
N ARG A 453 5.36 -26.86 -2.86
CA ARG A 453 6.48 -25.91 -2.76
C ARG A 453 6.91 -25.67 -1.31
N ALA A 454 5.95 -25.42 -0.43
CA ALA A 454 6.18 -25.21 1.00
C ALA A 454 6.83 -26.44 1.64
N ASN A 455 6.46 -27.66 1.23
CA ASN A 455 7.12 -28.87 1.72
C ASN A 455 8.60 -28.95 1.31
N TYR A 456 8.93 -28.64 0.05
CA TYR A 456 10.33 -28.50 -0.38
C TYR A 456 11.07 -27.46 0.45
N ALA A 457 10.49 -26.28 0.65
CA ALA A 457 11.08 -25.20 1.43
C ALA A 457 11.32 -25.60 2.90
N ARG A 458 10.36 -26.29 3.55
CA ARG A 458 10.53 -26.84 4.91
C ARG A 458 11.68 -27.83 5.03
N ASN A 459 12.02 -28.53 3.95
CA ASN A 459 13.13 -29.48 3.95
C ASN A 459 14.48 -28.88 3.50
N GLY A 460 14.53 -27.57 3.26
CA GLY A 460 15.74 -26.82 2.93
C GLY A 460 15.92 -26.52 1.44
N TYR A 461 14.99 -26.94 0.59
CA TYR A 461 14.99 -26.71 -0.86
C TYR A 461 14.24 -25.43 -1.20
N ILE A 462 14.66 -24.30 -0.61
CA ILE A 462 13.91 -23.03 -0.64
C ILE A 462 13.77 -22.42 -2.05
N ASP A 463 14.71 -22.72 -2.94
CA ASP A 463 14.71 -22.29 -4.34
C ASP A 463 13.86 -23.20 -5.25
N ALA A 464 13.17 -24.21 -4.70
CA ALA A 464 12.32 -25.09 -5.51
C ALA A 464 11.13 -24.31 -6.09
N GLU A 465 10.85 -24.54 -7.37
CA GLU A 465 9.73 -23.92 -8.08
C GLU A 465 8.70 -24.99 -8.44
N VAL A 466 7.41 -24.67 -8.29
CA VAL A 466 6.30 -25.54 -8.70
C VAL A 466 5.42 -24.75 -9.66
N GLN A 467 5.29 -25.23 -10.89
CA GLN A 467 4.45 -24.62 -11.93
C GLN A 467 3.26 -25.51 -12.24
N LEU A 468 2.05 -24.98 -12.05
CA LEU A 468 0.80 -25.66 -12.39
C LEU A 468 0.48 -25.47 -13.88
N SER A 469 0.28 -26.57 -14.59
CA SER A 469 -0.35 -26.62 -15.91
C SER A 469 -1.69 -27.35 -15.82
N VAL A 470 -2.70 -26.84 -16.51
CA VAL A 470 -4.05 -27.44 -16.55
C VAL A 470 -4.34 -27.77 -18.00
N ASP A 471 -4.40 -29.07 -18.30
CA ASP A 471 -4.68 -29.57 -19.63
C ASP A 471 -6.16 -29.93 -19.72
N ASP A 472 -6.89 -29.28 -20.64
CA ASP A 472 -8.27 -29.64 -20.95
C ASP A 472 -8.29 -30.98 -21.71
N LEU A 473 -9.11 -31.92 -21.24
CA LEU A 473 -9.32 -33.21 -21.87
C LEU A 473 -10.66 -33.23 -22.63
N PRO A 474 -10.85 -34.18 -23.56
CA PRO A 474 -12.15 -34.40 -24.19
C PRO A 474 -13.26 -34.59 -23.14
N LEU A 475 -14.49 -34.23 -23.50
CA LEU A 475 -15.65 -34.40 -22.64
C LEU A 475 -15.80 -35.84 -22.16
N ALA A 476 -16.18 -36.01 -20.90
CA ALA A 476 -16.53 -37.31 -20.35
C ALA A 476 -17.74 -37.89 -21.09
N ALA A 477 -17.91 -39.22 -21.04
CA ALA A 477 -19.12 -39.86 -21.54
C ALA A 477 -20.41 -39.34 -20.85
N SER A 478 -20.29 -38.79 -19.63
CA SER A 478 -21.39 -38.13 -18.91
C SER A 478 -21.76 -36.74 -19.47
N GLY A 479 -20.95 -36.17 -20.37
CA GLY A 479 -21.05 -34.78 -20.82
C GLY A 479 -20.29 -33.78 -19.93
N ASP A 480 -19.67 -34.24 -18.83
CA ASP A 480 -18.85 -33.40 -17.95
C ASP A 480 -17.55 -32.97 -18.64
N GLU A 481 -17.06 -31.77 -18.30
CA GLU A 481 -15.72 -31.35 -18.67
C GLU A 481 -14.67 -32.06 -17.84
N GLN A 482 -13.49 -32.26 -18.42
CA GLN A 482 -12.40 -32.95 -17.75
C GLN A 482 -11.12 -32.14 -17.87
N VAL A 483 -10.39 -32.04 -16.77
CA VAL A 483 -9.06 -31.43 -16.74
C VAL A 483 -8.05 -32.36 -16.11
N ARG A 484 -6.82 -32.30 -16.60
CA ARG A 484 -5.66 -32.92 -15.97
C ARG A 484 -4.77 -31.83 -15.40
N LEU A 485 -4.40 -31.98 -14.13
CA LEU A 485 -3.47 -31.08 -13.48
C LEU A 485 -2.06 -31.68 -13.59
N VAL A 486 -1.10 -30.87 -14.04
CA VAL A 486 0.31 -31.25 -14.12
C VAL A 486 1.11 -30.26 -13.29
N TYR A 487 1.67 -30.73 -12.17
CA TYR A 487 2.60 -29.96 -11.35
C TYR A 487 4.03 -30.21 -11.84
N ASN A 488 4.59 -29.24 -12.55
CA ASN A 488 5.98 -29.27 -13.00
C ASN A 488 6.86 -28.71 -11.88
N VAL A 489 7.60 -29.60 -11.21
CA VAL A 489 8.52 -29.27 -10.12
C VAL A 489 9.93 -29.09 -10.69
N LYS A 490 10.52 -27.93 -10.42
CA LYS A 490 11.95 -27.70 -10.61
C LYS A 490 12.59 -27.72 -9.23
N GLU A 491 13.16 -28.86 -8.89
CA GLU A 491 13.86 -29.06 -7.63
C GLU A 491 15.12 -28.21 -7.56
N SER A 492 15.56 -27.93 -6.33
CA SER A 492 16.80 -27.21 -6.04
C SER A 492 17.63 -28.00 -5.04
N ASP A 493 18.90 -27.63 -4.89
CA ASP A 493 19.73 -28.13 -3.80
C ASP A 493 19.37 -27.44 -2.47
N LYS A 494 19.82 -28.04 -1.36
CA LYS A 494 19.69 -27.40 -0.05
C LYS A 494 20.49 -26.10 -0.02
N VAL A 495 19.87 -25.06 0.53
CA VAL A 495 20.50 -23.75 0.74
C VAL A 495 20.91 -23.62 2.19
N PHE A 496 22.09 -23.04 2.44
CA PHE A 496 22.61 -22.81 3.78
C PHE A 496 22.65 -21.33 4.12
N ILE A 497 22.40 -21.00 5.39
CA ILE A 497 22.51 -19.64 5.90
C ILE A 497 24.00 -19.31 6.05
N ARG A 498 24.48 -18.25 5.37
CA ARG A 498 25.84 -17.76 5.58
C ARG A 498 25.89 -16.81 6.77
N GLN A 499 25.15 -15.71 6.70
CA GLN A 499 25.07 -14.71 7.76
C GLN A 499 23.64 -14.20 7.94
N ILE A 500 23.33 -13.73 9.15
CA ILE A 500 22.04 -13.11 9.47
C ILE A 500 22.28 -11.64 9.85
N PHE A 501 21.63 -10.73 9.11
CA PHE A 501 21.68 -9.29 9.36
C PHE A 501 20.38 -8.82 9.99
N VAL A 502 20.47 -8.07 11.09
CA VAL A 502 19.32 -7.45 11.76
C VAL A 502 19.45 -5.93 11.68
N ASN A 503 18.48 -5.29 11.03
CA ASN A 503 18.42 -3.85 10.75
C ASN A 503 17.18 -3.22 11.37
N GLY A 504 17.26 -1.92 11.71
CA GLY A 504 16.11 -1.14 12.19
C GLY A 504 15.79 -1.29 13.69
N VAL A 505 16.60 -2.04 14.44
CA VAL A 505 16.57 -2.03 15.91
C VAL A 505 17.26 -0.80 16.47
N VAL A 506 16.62 -0.12 17.43
CA VAL A 506 17.13 1.09 18.11
C VAL A 506 17.25 0.82 19.60
N GLN A 507 16.16 0.39 20.25
CA GLN A 507 16.17 0.02 21.67
C GLN A 507 16.41 -1.48 21.88
N THR A 508 16.00 -2.30 20.91
CA THR A 508 16.15 -3.76 20.98
C THR A 508 17.59 -4.17 20.69
N LYS A 509 18.10 -5.13 21.46
CA LYS A 509 19.41 -5.74 21.20
C LYS A 509 19.31 -6.68 20.01
N LYS A 510 20.28 -6.63 19.09
CA LYS A 510 20.32 -7.52 17.92
C LYS A 510 20.39 -9.00 18.35
N GLU A 511 21.12 -9.28 19.42
CA GLU A 511 21.25 -10.62 19.97
C GLU A 511 19.91 -11.15 20.49
N ALA A 512 19.05 -10.29 21.04
CA ALA A 512 17.73 -10.69 21.50
C ALA A 512 16.81 -11.08 20.33
N VAL A 513 16.94 -10.41 19.18
CA VAL A 513 16.23 -10.78 17.94
C VAL A 513 16.69 -12.15 17.46
N LEU A 514 18.00 -12.40 17.43
CA LEU A 514 18.57 -13.68 17.01
C LEU A 514 18.25 -14.83 17.99
N GLU A 515 18.19 -14.56 19.29
CA GLU A 515 17.81 -15.55 20.31
C GLU A 515 16.31 -15.90 20.27
N ALA A 516 15.47 -14.96 19.84
CA ALA A 516 14.02 -15.17 19.75
C ALA A 516 13.59 -16.09 18.60
N ILE A 517 14.41 -16.23 17.55
CA ILE A 517 14.03 -16.91 16.31
C ILE A 517 14.78 -18.23 16.08
N PRO A 518 14.22 -19.20 15.33
CA PRO A 518 14.86 -20.50 15.08
C PRO A 518 15.92 -20.49 13.96
N LEU A 519 16.53 -19.34 13.63
CA LEU A 519 17.53 -19.24 12.56
C LEU A 519 18.94 -19.13 13.13
N ARG A 520 19.89 -19.90 12.56
CA ARG A 520 21.31 -19.80 12.91
C ARG A 520 22.21 -19.78 11.67
N GLU A 521 23.33 -19.09 11.78
CA GLU A 521 24.37 -19.09 10.76
C GLU A 521 24.95 -20.51 10.59
N GLY A 522 25.11 -20.96 9.35
CA GLY A 522 25.57 -22.30 9.00
C GLY A 522 24.48 -23.36 8.89
N ASP A 523 23.27 -23.12 9.41
CA ASP A 523 22.16 -24.07 9.32
C ASP A 523 21.58 -24.12 7.90
N VAL A 524 20.84 -25.20 7.60
CA VAL A 524 20.04 -25.29 6.38
C VAL A 524 18.91 -24.27 6.45
N LEU A 525 18.80 -23.44 5.43
CA LEU A 525 17.76 -22.43 5.32
C LEU A 525 16.42 -23.10 4.99
N ARG A 526 15.52 -23.19 5.97
CA ARG A 526 14.18 -23.75 5.80
C ARG A 526 13.10 -22.66 5.78
N GLY A 527 12.06 -22.90 5.00
CA GLY A 527 10.94 -21.97 4.83
C GLY A 527 10.06 -21.83 6.07
N ASP A 528 9.87 -22.90 6.85
CA ASP A 528 9.16 -22.86 8.13
C ASP A 528 9.92 -22.06 9.17
N ASP A 529 11.24 -22.22 9.27
CA ASP A 529 12.06 -21.42 10.18
C ASP A 529 11.97 -19.92 9.86
N LEU A 530 11.90 -19.54 8.57
CA LEU A 530 11.68 -18.15 8.15
C LEU A 530 10.29 -17.62 8.54
N ALA A 531 9.23 -18.36 8.21
CA ALA A 531 7.85 -17.96 8.52
C ALA A 531 7.60 -17.88 10.04
N GLU A 532 8.18 -18.81 10.80
CA GLU A 532 8.11 -18.81 12.26
C GLU A 532 8.89 -17.64 12.85
N SER A 533 10.06 -17.31 12.31
CA SER A 533 10.82 -16.12 12.70
C SER A 533 10.00 -14.84 12.52
N GLU A 534 9.34 -14.68 11.37
CA GLU A 534 8.47 -13.55 11.10
C GLU A 534 7.30 -13.49 12.09
N ARG A 535 6.61 -14.61 12.33
CA ARG A 535 5.50 -14.72 13.28
C ARG A 535 5.93 -14.40 14.72
N ILE A 536 7.09 -14.90 15.15
CA ILE A 536 7.63 -14.63 16.48
C ILE A 536 7.88 -13.13 16.63
N LEU A 537 8.62 -12.53 15.71
CA LEU A 537 8.98 -11.11 15.78
C LEU A 537 7.75 -10.20 15.66
N LEU A 538 6.84 -10.47 14.73
CA LEU A 538 5.68 -9.60 14.46
C LEU A 538 4.56 -9.76 15.50
N SER A 539 4.17 -11.00 15.82
CA SER A 539 2.97 -11.29 16.60
C SER A 539 3.25 -11.73 18.03
N THR A 540 4.32 -12.48 18.26
CA THR A 540 4.59 -13.04 19.61
C THR A 540 5.29 -12.02 20.49
N THR A 541 6.29 -11.29 19.98
CA THR A 541 7.02 -10.29 20.78
C THR A 541 6.27 -8.97 20.92
N ASP A 542 5.37 -8.63 19.98
CA ASP A 542 4.66 -7.35 19.91
C ASP A 542 5.60 -6.12 20.04
N ALA A 543 6.89 -6.30 19.71
CA ALA A 543 7.92 -5.27 19.80
C ALA A 543 8.10 -4.51 18.48
N PHE A 544 7.65 -5.09 17.36
CA PHE A 544 7.86 -4.56 16.02
C PHE A 544 6.54 -4.27 15.32
N ARG A 545 6.49 -3.15 14.62
CA ARG A 545 5.35 -2.72 13.82
C ARG A 545 5.30 -3.45 12.49
N GLN A 546 6.47 -3.65 11.93
CA GLN A 546 6.73 -4.31 10.67
C GLN A 546 7.98 -5.18 10.82
N VAL A 547 7.95 -6.35 10.22
CA VAL A 547 9.07 -7.28 10.10
C VAL A 547 9.11 -7.71 8.64
N LEU A 548 10.25 -7.56 7.98
CA LEU A 548 10.49 -8.02 6.62
C LEU A 548 11.74 -8.89 6.62
N ILE A 549 11.57 -10.17 6.29
CA ILE A 549 12.69 -11.11 6.16
C ILE A 549 12.91 -11.38 4.67
N ARG A 550 14.10 -11.04 4.17
CA ARG A 550 14.53 -11.30 2.79
C ARG A 550 15.79 -12.14 2.77
N THR A 551 16.03 -12.82 1.65
CA THR A 551 17.21 -13.65 1.46
C THR A 551 17.97 -13.19 0.22
N GLU A 552 19.30 -13.16 0.30
CA GLU A 552 20.18 -12.73 -0.78
C GLU A 552 21.24 -13.78 -1.08
N ASP A 553 21.61 -13.95 -2.35
CA ASP A 553 22.60 -14.94 -2.76
C ASP A 553 24.00 -14.62 -2.20
N ALA A 554 24.59 -15.60 -1.52
CA ALA A 554 25.82 -15.46 -0.73
C ALA A 554 26.94 -16.40 -1.19
N GLY A 555 26.89 -16.82 -2.45
CA GLY A 555 27.85 -17.73 -3.07
C GLY A 555 27.58 -19.20 -2.74
N GLU A 556 28.61 -20.03 -2.75
CA GLU A 556 28.50 -21.49 -2.57
C GLU A 556 29.41 -21.98 -1.45
N THR A 557 29.05 -23.09 -0.80
CA THR A 557 29.87 -23.83 0.18
C THR A 557 31.06 -24.49 -0.52
N ALA A 558 32.04 -24.95 0.27
CA ALA A 558 33.16 -25.73 -0.29
C ALA A 558 32.70 -27.03 -0.97
N GLY A 559 31.50 -27.53 -0.63
CA GLY A 559 30.88 -28.70 -1.26
C GLY A 559 29.96 -28.37 -2.44
N GLY A 560 29.92 -27.11 -2.91
CA GLY A 560 29.11 -26.68 -4.06
C GLY A 560 27.65 -26.32 -3.74
N PHE A 561 27.19 -26.49 -2.49
CA PHE A 561 25.83 -26.08 -2.11
C PHE A 561 25.70 -24.56 -2.05
N LYS A 562 24.56 -24.02 -2.47
CA LYS A 562 24.29 -22.57 -2.41
C LYS A 562 24.24 -22.07 -0.96
N ARG A 563 24.66 -20.82 -0.77
CA ARG A 563 24.52 -20.06 0.46
C ARG A 563 23.67 -18.83 0.21
N LYS A 564 22.87 -18.45 1.20
CA LYS A 564 22.17 -17.16 1.22
C LYS A 564 22.39 -16.44 2.55
N ASP A 565 22.43 -15.11 2.49
CA ASP A 565 22.33 -14.27 3.67
C ASP A 565 20.85 -14.00 3.98
N VAL A 566 20.51 -13.95 5.26
CA VAL A 566 19.16 -13.59 5.72
C VAL A 566 19.20 -12.17 6.26
N ILE A 567 18.37 -11.30 5.72
CA ILE A 567 18.28 -9.90 6.12
C ILE A 567 16.92 -9.69 6.76
N ILE A 568 16.93 -9.30 8.03
CA ILE A 568 15.76 -9.05 8.87
C ILE A 568 15.69 -7.53 9.07
N ASP A 569 14.77 -6.89 8.36
CA ASP A 569 14.49 -5.47 8.48
C ASP A 569 13.25 -5.28 9.38
N VAL A 570 13.41 -4.57 10.50
CA VAL A 570 12.30 -4.34 11.45
C VAL A 570 12.04 -2.85 11.69
N GLU A 571 10.80 -2.52 12.05
CA GLU A 571 10.45 -1.19 12.57
C GLU A 571 9.93 -1.33 14.01
N GLU A 572 10.59 -0.73 14.99
CA GLU A 572 10.17 -0.83 16.39
C GLU A 572 8.83 -0.13 16.68
N ARG A 573 8.01 -0.77 17.53
CA ARG A 573 6.85 -0.14 18.18
C ARG A 573 7.31 0.62 19.42
N LYS A 574 6.47 1.53 19.91
CA LYS A 574 6.63 2.06 21.27
C LYS A 574 6.50 0.90 22.24
N SER A 575 7.56 0.64 23.00
CA SER A 575 7.65 -0.50 23.91
C SER A 575 6.64 -0.42 25.04
N ILE A 576 6.28 0.78 25.50
CA ILE A 576 5.29 1.00 26.55
C ILE A 576 3.94 1.37 25.92
N THR A 577 2.92 0.59 26.27
CA THR A 577 1.53 0.80 25.88
C THR A 577 0.64 0.88 27.11
N THR A 578 -0.42 1.67 26.97
CA THR A 578 -1.33 2.00 28.05
C THR A 578 -2.76 1.75 27.58
N GLU A 579 -3.50 0.89 28.27
CA GLU A 579 -4.87 0.52 27.91
C GLU A 579 -5.82 0.80 29.08
N TYR A 580 -6.98 1.36 28.75
CA TYR A 580 -8.06 1.60 29.71
C TYR A 580 -9.20 0.62 29.43
N ILE A 581 -9.59 -0.15 30.44
CA ILE A 581 -10.62 -1.19 30.34
C ILE A 581 -11.89 -0.64 30.99
N ILE A 582 -13.00 -0.61 30.26
CA ILE A 582 -14.31 -0.19 30.77
C ILE A 582 -15.33 -1.24 30.32
N GLY A 583 -16.10 -1.79 31.26
CA GLY A 583 -17.09 -2.83 30.98
C GLY A 583 -18.28 -2.77 31.92
N PHE A 584 -19.35 -3.47 31.57
CA PHE A 584 -20.51 -3.66 32.44
C PHE A 584 -20.97 -5.11 32.32
N SER A 585 -21.22 -5.76 33.46
CA SER A 585 -21.80 -7.10 33.49
C SER A 585 -22.97 -7.15 34.47
N THR A 586 -23.86 -8.12 34.27
CA THR A 586 -25.04 -8.32 35.10
C THR A 586 -24.71 -8.87 36.49
N ASP A 587 -23.59 -9.58 36.63
CA ASP A 587 -23.11 -10.21 37.86
C ASP A 587 -22.15 -9.32 38.67
N THR A 588 -21.28 -8.55 38.02
CA THR A 588 -20.28 -7.69 38.71
C THR A 588 -20.52 -6.18 38.56
N GLY A 589 -21.52 -5.76 37.77
CA GLY A 589 -21.84 -4.36 37.54
C GLY A 589 -20.80 -3.65 36.68
N ALA A 590 -20.59 -2.36 36.92
CA ALA A 590 -19.57 -1.58 36.22
C ALA A 590 -18.16 -2.05 36.60
N LEU A 591 -17.33 -2.24 35.56
CA LEU A 591 -15.96 -2.69 35.60
C LEU A 591 -15.08 -1.59 34.99
N GLY A 592 -14.04 -1.21 35.71
CA GLY A 592 -13.02 -0.28 35.25
C GLY A 592 -11.64 -0.86 35.48
N GLY A 593 -10.68 -0.53 34.63
CA GLY A 593 -9.33 -1.04 34.78
C GLY A 593 -8.34 -0.26 33.93
N PHE A 594 -7.08 -0.48 34.24
CA PHE A 594 -5.96 0.11 33.54
C PHE A 594 -4.85 -0.92 33.43
N GLU A 595 -4.24 -1.01 32.26
CA GLU A 595 -3.07 -1.85 31.99
C GLU A 595 -1.94 -1.00 31.44
N LEU A 596 -0.78 -1.08 32.09
CA LEU A 596 0.49 -0.58 31.56
C LEU A 596 1.31 -1.79 31.15
N ARG A 597 1.59 -1.93 29.85
CA ARG A 597 2.36 -3.04 29.29
C ARG A 597 3.65 -2.52 28.68
N ASN A 598 4.76 -3.18 28.97
CA ASN A 598 6.02 -2.99 28.27
C ASN A 598 6.36 -4.27 27.49
N THR A 599 6.43 -4.20 26.17
CA THR A 599 6.69 -5.34 25.29
C THR A 599 8.17 -5.63 25.06
N ASN A 600 9.07 -4.72 25.47
CA ASN A 600 10.50 -4.81 25.22
C ASN A 600 11.35 -4.34 26.41
N LEU A 601 11.22 -5.03 27.53
CA LEU A 601 11.96 -4.72 28.76
C LEU A 601 13.47 -4.75 28.50
N ARG A 602 14.13 -3.61 28.70
CA ARG A 602 15.59 -3.43 28.55
C ARG A 602 16.13 -3.87 27.18
N GLY A 603 15.30 -3.82 26.14
CA GLY A 603 15.70 -4.21 24.79
C GLY A 603 15.88 -5.72 24.59
N THR A 604 15.29 -6.56 25.44
CA THR A 604 15.48 -8.02 25.43
C THR A 604 14.30 -8.81 24.87
N LEU A 605 13.30 -8.14 24.28
CA LEU A 605 12.04 -8.76 23.81
C LEU A 605 11.25 -9.50 24.91
N ARG A 606 11.56 -9.20 26.17
CA ARG A 606 10.81 -9.69 27.34
C ARG A 606 9.67 -8.74 27.64
N GLN A 607 8.49 -9.29 27.90
CA GLN A 607 7.30 -8.52 28.18
C GLN A 607 7.02 -8.45 29.69
N GLY A 608 6.43 -7.34 30.14
CA GLY A 608 5.89 -7.20 31.48
C GLY A 608 4.70 -6.26 31.50
N ALA A 609 3.68 -6.57 32.30
CA ALA A 609 2.48 -5.75 32.41
C ALA A 609 2.07 -5.56 33.86
N ILE A 610 1.58 -4.36 34.18
CA ILE A 610 0.92 -4.04 35.43
C ILE A 610 -0.55 -3.80 35.09
N ARG A 611 -1.44 -4.62 35.66
CA ARG A 611 -2.88 -4.54 35.43
C ARG A 611 -3.61 -4.28 36.74
N THR A 612 -4.42 -3.24 36.76
CA THR A 612 -5.31 -2.91 37.89
C THR A 612 -6.75 -3.04 37.42
N ARG A 613 -7.61 -3.68 38.23
CA ARG A 613 -9.04 -3.83 37.98
C ARG A 613 -9.82 -3.30 39.18
N PHE A 614 -10.92 -2.63 38.90
CA PHE A 614 -11.87 -2.10 39.85
C PHE A 614 -13.26 -2.63 39.48
N SER A 615 -13.94 -3.30 40.41
CA SER A 615 -15.33 -3.73 40.25
C SER A 615 -16.12 -3.47 41.53
N ARG A 616 -17.45 -3.33 41.40
CA ARG A 616 -18.34 -3.10 42.56
C ARG A 616 -18.39 -4.28 43.53
N VAL A 617 -18.07 -5.50 43.09
CA VAL A 617 -18.11 -6.71 43.92
C VAL A 617 -16.78 -6.94 44.66
N GLN A 618 -15.64 -6.49 44.11
CA GLN A 618 -14.31 -6.67 44.74
C GLN A 618 -14.05 -5.73 45.93
N GLN A 619 -14.89 -4.72 46.16
CA GLN A 619 -14.77 -3.82 47.31
C GLN A 619 -15.48 -4.33 48.58
N LEU A 620 -16.11 -5.52 48.53
CA LEU A 620 -16.86 -6.12 49.65
C LEU A 620 -16.23 -7.39 50.23
N ALA A 621 -14.98 -7.74 49.86
CA ALA A 621 -14.25 -8.90 50.37
C ALA A 621 -12.97 -8.51 51.10
#